data_AF-R8ANP6-F1
#
_entry.id   AF-R8ANP6-F1
#
_cell.length_a   1.000
_cell.length_b   1.000
_cell.length_c   1.000
_cell.angle_alpha   90.00
_cell.angle_beta   90.00
_cell.angle_gamma   90.00
#
_symmetry.space_group_name_H-M   'P 1'
#
loop_
_entity.id
_entity.type
_entity.pdbx_description
1 polymer ?
#
loop_
_entity_poly.entity_id
_entity_poly.type
_entity_poly.pdbx_seq_one_letter_code
_entity_poly.pdbx_strand_id
1 'polypeptide(L)'
;MARAAKKTTDFASTLTELEQIVTRLETGDLPLEEALTAFERGIVLAREGQQRLAQAEQRVQILLSDNPNAELTPYPTDSQS
;
A
#
# COMPACT_ATOMS: atom_id res chain seq x y z
N MET A 1 15.64 28.00 5.22
CA MET A 1 14.21 27.70 5.00
C MET A 1 14.05 26.18 4.99
N ALA A 2 13.66 25.59 6.12
CA ALA A 2 13.44 24.15 6.24
C ALA A 2 12.28 23.75 5.32
N ARG A 3 12.54 22.89 4.33
CA ARG A 3 11.46 22.21 3.62
C ARG A 3 10.75 21.36 4.64
N ALA A 4 9.54 21.75 5.03
CA ALA A 4 8.60 20.85 5.66
C ALA A 4 8.50 19.63 4.73
N ALA A 5 9.12 18.52 5.13
CA ALA A 5 8.93 17.25 4.48
C ALA A 5 7.44 16.95 4.66
N LYS A 6 6.65 17.30 3.64
CA LYS A 6 5.29 16.82 3.48
C LYS A 6 5.42 15.33 3.75
N LYS A 7 4.78 14.82 4.81
CA LYS A 7 4.69 13.38 5.07
C LYS A 7 3.94 12.79 3.89
N THR A 8 4.63 12.60 2.78
CA THR A 8 4.34 11.52 1.86
C THR A 8 4.43 10.32 2.77
N THR A 9 3.27 9.81 3.20
CA THR A 9 3.15 8.48 3.82
C THR A 9 4.13 7.63 3.03
N ASP A 10 5.21 7.15 3.64
CA ASP A 10 6.22 6.38 2.92
C ASP A 10 5.67 4.96 2.73
N PHE A 11 6.09 4.22 1.70
CA PHE A 11 5.63 2.85 1.49
C PHE A 11 5.85 1.99 2.74
N ALA A 12 7.01 2.13 3.39
CA ALA A 12 7.31 1.47 4.65
C ALA A 12 6.28 1.80 5.74
N SER A 13 5.85 3.06 5.86
CA SER A 13 4.83 3.45 6.85
C SER A 13 3.44 2.87 6.55
N THR A 14 3.04 2.81 5.27
CA THR A 14 1.79 2.16 4.86
C THR A 14 1.82 0.67 5.22
N LEU A 15 2.95 0.01 5.00
CA LEU A 15 3.14 -1.40 5.33
C LEU A 15 3.10 -1.65 6.84
N THR A 16 3.83 -0.85 7.63
CA THR A 16 3.83 -0.96 9.09
C THR A 16 2.44 -0.74 9.69
N GLU A 17 1.66 0.22 9.18
CA GLU A 17 0.29 0.44 9.65
C GLU A 17 -0.62 -0.75 9.30
N LEU A 18 -0.47 -1.31 8.10
CA LEU A 18 -1.23 -2.49 7.67
C LEU A 18 -0.91 -3.72 8.54
N GLU A 19 0.37 -3.96 8.83
CA GLU A 19 0.82 -5.04 9.73
C GLU A 19 0.18 -4.90 11.11
N GLN A 20 0.18 -3.69 11.68
CA GLN A 20 -0.44 -3.41 12.98
C GLN A 20 -1.95 -3.69 12.98
N ILE A 21 -2.64 -3.33 11.89
CA ILE A 21 -4.07 -3.60 11.73
C ILE A 21 -4.32 -5.11 11.66
N VAL A 22 -3.54 -5.84 10.86
CA VAL A 22 -3.65 -7.30 10.75
C VAL A 22 -3.44 -7.95 12.11
N THR A 23 -2.35 -7.60 12.81
CA THR A 23 -2.08 -8.13 14.16
C THR A 23 -3.25 -7.84 15.11
N ARG A 24 -3.80 -6.61 15.11
CA ARG A 24 -4.96 -6.27 15.95
C ARG A 24 -6.19 -7.08 15.61
N LEU A 25 -6.49 -7.29 14.33
CA LEU A 25 -7.62 -8.12 13.90
C LEU A 25 -7.43 -9.59 14.30
N GLU A 26 -6.21 -10.11 14.19
CA GLU A 26 -5.86 -11.49 14.55
C GLU A 26 -5.94 -11.77 16.05
N THR A 27 -5.74 -10.76 16.91
CA THR A 27 -5.91 -10.93 18.37
C THR A 27 -7.35 -11.27 18.77
N GLY A 28 -8.34 -10.89 17.97
CA GLY A 28 -9.75 -11.22 18.21
C GLY A 28 -10.43 -10.49 19.37
N ASP A 29 -9.72 -9.60 20.08
CA ASP A 29 -10.21 -8.88 21.26
C ASP A 29 -10.96 -7.57 20.93
N LEU A 30 -11.16 -7.27 19.63
CA LEU A 30 -11.81 -6.04 19.19
C LEU A 30 -13.35 -6.18 19.18
N PRO A 31 -14.10 -5.18 19.68
CA PRO A 31 -15.53 -5.06 19.42
C PRO A 31 -15.81 -5.03 17.91
N LEU A 32 -16.97 -5.54 17.50
CA LEU A 32 -17.33 -5.67 16.08
C LEU A 32 -17.17 -4.36 15.28
N GLU A 33 -17.64 -3.24 15.83
CA GLU A 33 -17.52 -1.93 15.15
C GLU A 33 -16.06 -1.49 14.96
N GLU A 34 -15.20 -1.76 15.94
CA GLU A 34 -13.78 -1.47 15.84
C GLU A 34 -13.09 -2.41 14.84
N ALA A 35 -13.47 -3.68 14.80
CA ALA A 35 -12.96 -4.65 13.84
C ALA A 35 -13.33 -4.26 12.41
N LEU A 36 -14.57 -3.82 12.17
CA LEU A 36 -15.01 -3.31 10.86
C LEU A 36 -14.22 -2.06 10.45
N THR A 37 -14.04 -1.12 11.38
CA THR A 37 -13.25 0.10 11.12
C THR A 37 -11.80 -0.23 10.79
N ALA A 38 -11.18 -1.14 11.55
CA ALA A 38 -9.81 -1.59 11.31
C ALA A 38 -9.68 -2.30 9.95
N PHE A 39 -10.65 -3.16 9.60
CA PHE A 39 -10.70 -3.83 8.31
C PHE A 39 -10.80 -2.85 7.14
N GLU A 40 -11.72 -1.88 7.20
CA GLU A 40 -11.86 -0.84 6.18
C GLU A 40 -10.56 -0.06 5.99
N ARG A 41 -9.89 0.32 7.09
CA ARG A 41 -8.59 0.97 7.04
C ARG A 41 -7.53 0.08 6.38
N GLY A 42 -7.51 -1.21 6.70
CA GLY A 42 -6.63 -2.19 6.08
C GLY A 42 -6.81 -2.28 4.57
N ILE A 43 -8.05 -2.29 4.07
CA ILE A 43 -8.35 -2.28 2.63
C ILE A 43 -7.82 -1.00 1.96
N VAL A 44 -7.98 0.17 2.59
CA VAL A 44 -7.44 1.42 2.06
C VAL A 44 -5.92 1.37 1.96
N LEU A 45 -5.24 0.95 3.01
CA LEU A 45 -3.77 0.85 3.04
C LEU A 45 -3.23 -0.16 2.02
N ALA A 46 -3.89 -1.31 1.86
CA ALA A 46 -3.52 -2.30 0.85
C ALA A 46 -3.59 -1.71 -0.57
N ARG A 47 -4.66 -0.99 -0.89
CA ARG A 47 -4.82 -0.31 -2.19
C ARG A 47 -3.77 0.78 -2.39
N GLU A 48 -3.48 1.58 -1.36
CA GLU A 48 -2.42 2.59 -1.42
C GLU A 48 -1.05 1.95 -1.69
N GLY A 49 -0.73 0.84 -1.02
CA GLY A 49 0.48 0.06 -1.22
C GLY A 49 0.61 -0.44 -2.66
N GLN A 50 -0.44 -1.06 -3.19
CA GLN A 50 -0.48 -1.54 -4.58
C GLN A 50 -0.27 -0.41 -5.59
N GLN A 51 -0.91 0.74 -5.40
CA GLN A 51 -0.75 1.90 -6.30
C GLN A 51 0.69 2.41 -6.32
N ARG A 52 1.36 2.42 -5.17
CA ARG A 52 2.77 2.85 -5.07
C ARG A 52 3.70 1.88 -5.77
N LEU A 53 3.47 0.58 -5.59
CA LEU A 53 4.24 -0.45 -6.28
C LEU A 53 4.09 -0.33 -7.80
N ALA A 54 2.87 -0.15 -8.29
CA ALA A 54 2.62 0.06 -9.72
C ALA A 54 3.34 1.30 -10.26
N GLN A 55 3.34 2.42 -9.53
CA GLN A 55 4.09 3.63 -9.92
C GLN A 55 5.61 3.41 -9.92
N ALA A 56 6.13 2.67 -8.93
CA ALA A 56 7.55 2.34 -8.86
C ALA A 56 7.97 1.45 -10.03
N GLU A 57 7.18 0.42 -10.35
CA GLU A 57 7.37 -0.47 -11.48
C GLU A 57 7.38 0.29 -12.81
N GLN A 58 6.40 1.17 -13.05
CA GLN A 58 6.37 2.03 -14.24
C GLN A 58 7.64 2.85 -14.38
N ARG A 59 8.10 3.44 -13.28
CA ARG A 59 9.30 4.27 -13.29
C ARG A 59 10.54 3.44 -13.63
N VAL A 60 10.65 2.22 -13.10
CA VAL A 60 11.72 1.29 -13.47
C VAL A 60 11.64 0.94 -14.95
N GLN A 61 10.45 0.63 -15.47
CA GLN A 61 10.26 0.26 -16.87
C GLN A 61 10.64 1.39 -17.84
N ILE A 62 10.26 2.64 -17.52
CA ILE A 62 10.64 3.83 -18.30
C ILE A 62 12.16 3.98 -18.31
N LEU A 63 12.82 3.81 -17.16
CA LEU A 63 14.29 3.92 -17.04
C LEU A 63 15.03 2.81 -17.80
N LEU A 64 14.49 1.60 -17.83
CA LEU A 64 15.09 0.45 -18.52
C LEU A 64 14.84 0.46 -20.03
N SER A 65 13.70 0.98 -20.48
CA SER A 65 13.26 0.90 -21.88
C SER A 65 13.46 2.19 -22.67
N ASP A 66 13.83 3.29 -22.00
CA ASP A 66 13.81 4.66 -22.55
C ASP A 66 12.46 5.03 -23.21
N ASN A 67 11.39 4.32 -22.83
CA ASN A 67 10.07 4.42 -23.43
C ASN A 67 9.08 5.02 -22.42
N PRO A 68 8.69 6.30 -22.59
CA PRO A 68 7.81 7.00 -21.66
C PRO A 68 6.35 6.49 -21.67
N ASN A 69 5.99 5.63 -22.64
CA ASN A 69 4.63 5.10 -22.80
C ASN A 69 4.49 3.65 -22.31
N ALA A 70 5.37 3.18 -21.43
CA ALA A 70 5.22 1.86 -20.83
C ALA A 70 3.89 1.75 -20.05
N GLU A 71 3.08 0.75 -20.40
CA GLU A 71 1.79 0.50 -19.76
C GLU A 71 1.97 0.00 -18.31
N LEU A 72 1.07 0.45 -17.44
CA LEU A 72 0.97 -0.01 -16.06
C LEU A 72 0.26 -1.37 -16.05
N THR A 73 1.01 -2.46 -15.89
CA THR A 73 0.43 -3.76 -15.53
C THR A 73 0.28 -3.85 -14.01
N PRO A 74 -0.91 -4.15 -13.48
CA PRO A 74 -1.07 -4.39 -12.04
C PRO A 74 -0.20 -5.57 -11.59
N TYR A 75 0.44 -5.44 -10.43
CA TYR A 75 1.13 -6.57 -9.81
C TYR A 75 0.13 -7.71 -9.56
N PRO A 76 0.37 -8.94 -10.05
CA PRO A 76 -0.52 -10.06 -9.80
C PRO A 76 -0.59 -10.30 -8.30
N THR A 77 -1.74 -10.01 -7.71
CA THR A 77 -2.02 -10.42 -6.33
C THR A 77 -2.42 -11.88 -6.44
N ASP A 78 -1.47 -12.79 -6.22
CA ASP A 78 -1.74 -14.23 -6.18
C ASP A 78 -2.69 -14.54 -5.01
N SER A 79 -3.98 -14.32 -5.22
CA SER A 79 -5.10 -14.84 -4.44
C SER A 79 -5.79 -15.96 -5.22
N GLN A 80 -5.00 -16.78 -5.92
CA GLN A 80 -5.46 -18.05 -6.48
C GLN A 80 -4.99 -19.15 -5.55
N SER A 81 -5.87 -19.55 -4.64
CA SER A 81 -5.88 -20.85 -3.97
C SER A 81 -7.20 -21.53 -4.29
#